data_AF-A0A945N300-F1
#
_entry.id   AF-A0A945N300-F1
#
_cell.length_a   1.000
_cell.length_b   1.000
_cell.length_c   1.000
_cell.angle_alpha   90.00
_cell.angle_beta   90.00
_cell.angle_gamma   90.00
#
_symmetry.space_group_name_H-M   'P 1'
#
loop_
_entity.id
_entity.type
_entity.pdbx_description
1 polymer ?
#
loop_
_entity_poly.entity_id
_entity_poly.type
_entity_poly.pdbx_seq_one_letter_code
_entity_poly.pdbx_strand_id
1 'polypeptide(L)'
;MSAANASKKVIYAALLGNALIAATKFAASVFTGSSAMLSEAIHSLVDTGNQLLLLFGMGRAARPADKDHPFGYGMELYFWSFVVAILLFSLGAGFSIYEGIDKLRFPHPVSDP
;
A
#
# COMPACT_ATOMS: atom_id res chain seq x y z
N MET A 1 17.21 -19.78 -15.83
CA MET A 1 16.54 -18.48 -16.09
C MET A 1 15.10 -18.76 -16.55
N SER A 2 14.11 -18.69 -15.65
CA SER A 2 12.68 -18.81 -16.03
C SER A 2 11.70 -18.18 -15.01
N ALA A 3 12.13 -17.88 -13.78
CA ALA A 3 11.26 -17.30 -12.74
C ALA A 3 11.02 -15.78 -12.86
N ALA A 4 11.88 -15.03 -13.57
CA ALA A 4 11.80 -13.55 -13.59
C ALA A 4 10.67 -12.99 -14.47
N ASN A 5 10.30 -13.68 -15.57
CA ASN A 5 9.27 -13.22 -16.51
C ASN A 5 7.85 -13.67 -16.13
N ALA A 6 7.71 -14.82 -15.46
CA ALA A 6 6.40 -15.25 -14.92
C ALA A 6 5.92 -14.29 -13.81
N SER A 7 6.83 -13.70 -13.05
CA SER A 7 6.51 -12.84 -11.91
C SER A 7 5.91 -11.48 -12.32
N LYS A 8 6.49 -10.78 -13.32
CA LYS A 8 6.03 -9.42 -13.69
C LYS A 8 4.58 -9.38 -14.16
N LYS A 9 4.15 -10.33 -15.01
CA LYS A 9 2.75 -10.41 -15.48
C LYS A 9 1.77 -10.62 -14.33
N VAL A 10 2.11 -11.49 -13.38
CA VAL A 10 1.27 -11.76 -12.21
C VAL A 10 1.18 -10.51 -11.32
N ILE A 11 2.29 -9.80 -11.11
CA ILE A 11 2.29 -8.57 -10.31
C ILE A 11 1.44 -7.48 -10.98
N TYR A 12 1.55 -7.29 -12.30
CA TYR A 12 0.70 -6.33 -13.02
C TYR A 12 -0.78 -6.73 -13.02
N ALA A 13 -1.09 -8.02 -13.11
CA ALA A 13 -2.46 -8.51 -13.00
C ALA A 13 -3.03 -8.28 -11.58
N ALA A 14 -2.23 -8.54 -10.54
CA ALA A 14 -2.61 -8.28 -9.15
C ALA A 14 -2.82 -6.78 -8.89
N LEU A 15 -1.94 -5.92 -9.43
CA LEU A 15 -2.08 -4.47 -9.35
C LEU A 15 -3.38 -3.98 -10.01
N LEU A 16 -3.68 -4.45 -11.23
CA LEU A 16 -4.92 -4.12 -11.91
C LEU A 16 -6.15 -4.60 -11.13
N GLY A 17 -6.10 -5.83 -10.59
CA GLY A 17 -7.16 -6.37 -9.75
C GLY A 17 -7.43 -5.53 -8.51
N ASN A 18 -6.38 -5.19 -7.76
CA ASN A 18 -6.47 -4.34 -6.57
C ASN A 18 -6.98 -2.93 -6.90
N ALA A 19 -6.52 -2.34 -8.00
CA ALA A 19 -7.00 -1.04 -8.46
C ALA A 19 -8.49 -1.06 -8.82
N LEU A 20 -8.97 -2.12 -9.50
CA LEU A 20 -10.39 -2.28 -9.84
C LEU A 20 -11.24 -2.46 -8.58
N ILE A 21 -10.77 -3.23 -7.60
CA ILE A 21 -11.46 -3.41 -6.31
C ILE A 21 -11.52 -2.07 -5.56
N ALA A 22 -10.40 -1.34 -5.50
CA ALA A 22 -10.34 -0.02 -4.86
C ALA A 22 -11.32 0.96 -5.53
N ALA A 23 -11.34 1.02 -6.87
CA ALA A 23 -12.25 1.88 -7.62
C ALA A 23 -13.73 1.50 -7.37
N THR A 24 -14.03 0.20 -7.35
CA THR A 24 -15.40 -0.31 -7.10
C THR A 24 -15.85 0.03 -5.67
N LYS A 25 -15.00 -0.19 -4.66
CA LYS A 25 -15.30 0.16 -3.26
C LYS A 25 -15.47 1.67 -3.08
N PHE A 26 -14.66 2.47 -3.75
CA PHE A 26 -14.77 3.93 -3.70
C PHE A 26 -16.06 4.43 -4.36
N ALA A 27 -16.43 3.86 -5.51
CA ALA A 27 -17.74 4.14 -6.11
C ALA A 27 -18.88 3.73 -5.16
N ALA A 28 -18.81 2.52 -4.60
CA ALA A 28 -19.79 2.02 -3.65
C ALA A 28 -19.89 2.89 -2.39
N SER A 29 -18.78 3.41 -1.86
CA SER A 29 -18.81 4.30 -0.69
C SER A 29 -19.51 5.63 -0.99
N VAL A 30 -19.28 6.20 -2.18
CA VAL A 30 -19.96 7.42 -2.63
C VAL A 30 -21.47 7.19 -2.82
N PHE A 31 -21.85 6.07 -3.46
CA PHE A 31 -23.27 5.75 -3.68
C PHE A 31 -24.02 5.41 -2.39
N THR A 32 -23.36 4.73 -1.45
CA THR A 32 -23.99 4.31 -0.18
C THR A 32 -23.93 5.38 0.91
N GLY A 33 -22.98 6.33 0.82
CA GLY A 33 -22.69 7.28 1.90
C GLY A 33 -22.14 6.62 3.18
N SER A 34 -21.76 5.34 3.12
CA SER A 34 -21.34 4.58 4.31
C SER A 34 -19.90 4.89 4.71
N SER A 35 -19.70 5.30 5.96
CA SER A 35 -18.38 5.50 6.58
C SER A 35 -17.58 4.20 6.66
N ALA A 36 -18.25 3.06 6.91
CA ALA A 36 -17.63 1.75 6.90
C ALA A 36 -17.13 1.35 5.50
N MET A 37 -17.94 1.58 4.46
CA MET A 37 -17.53 1.32 3.07
C MET A 37 -16.40 2.26 2.63
N LEU A 38 -16.40 3.52 3.09
CA LEU A 38 -15.31 4.46 2.84
C LEU A 38 -13.99 3.98 3.46
N SER A 39 -14.02 3.46 4.69
CA SER A 39 -12.85 2.86 5.34
C SER A 39 -12.29 1.68 4.53
N GLU A 40 -13.17 0.79 4.07
CA GLU A 40 -12.82 -0.32 3.19
C GLU A 40 -12.23 0.13 1.84
N ALA A 41 -12.73 1.23 1.27
CA ALA A 41 -12.22 1.82 0.04
C ALA A 41 -10.81 2.42 0.24
N ILE A 42 -10.59 3.15 1.33
CA ILE A 42 -9.29 3.70 1.70
C ILE A 42 -8.28 2.58 1.94
N HIS A 43 -8.68 1.49 2.60
CA HIS A 43 -7.82 0.34 2.80
C HIS A 43 -7.34 -0.26 1.48
N SER A 44 -8.26 -0.52 0.54
CA SER A 44 -7.90 -1.04 -0.79
C SER A 44 -7.04 -0.06 -1.62
N LEU A 45 -7.21 1.25 -1.43
CA LEU A 45 -6.35 2.26 -2.05
C LEU A 45 -4.92 2.19 -1.50
N VAL A 46 -4.78 2.09 -0.17
CA VAL A 46 -3.47 1.96 0.49
C VAL A 46 -2.75 0.69 0.05
N ASP A 47 -3.47 -0.44 -0.06
CA ASP A 47 -2.90 -1.70 -0.53
C ASP A 47 -2.41 -1.61 -1.99
N THR A 48 -3.19 -0.95 -2.87
CA THR A 48 -2.77 -0.67 -4.24
C THR A 48 -1.51 0.20 -4.28
N GLY A 49 -1.43 1.23 -3.44
CA GLY A 49 -0.25 2.09 -3.29
C GLY A 49 0.99 1.32 -2.83
N ASN A 50 0.83 0.40 -1.89
CA ASN A 50 1.91 -0.48 -1.42
C ASN A 50 2.45 -1.35 -2.56
N GLN A 51 1.57 -1.94 -3.36
CA GLN A 51 1.94 -2.75 -4.52
C GLN A 51 2.73 -1.96 -5.58
N LEU A 52 2.37 -0.69 -5.80
CA LEU A 52 3.12 0.22 -6.68
C LEU A 52 4.54 0.51 -6.15
N LEU A 53 4.68 0.75 -4.84
CA LEU A 53 5.99 0.97 -4.22
C LEU A 53 6.89 -0.26 -4.31
N LEU A 54 6.34 -1.46 -4.11
CA LEU A 54 7.08 -2.71 -4.29
C LEU A 54 7.51 -2.91 -5.75
N LEU A 55 6.62 -2.62 -6.71
CA LEU A 55 6.94 -2.63 -8.14
C LEU A 55 8.09 -1.68 -8.48
N PHE A 56 8.07 -0.47 -7.91
CA PHE A 56 9.15 0.49 -8.05
C PHE A 56 10.47 -0.04 -7.49
N GLY A 57 10.45 -0.61 -6.28
CA GLY A 57 11.62 -1.21 -5.64
C GLY A 57 12.20 -2.38 -6.43
N MET A 58 11.34 -3.24 -7.00
CA MET A 58 11.77 -4.30 -7.91
C MET A 58 12.40 -3.77 -9.19
N GLY A 59 11.86 -2.70 -9.76
CA GLY A 59 12.43 -2.04 -10.94
C GLY A 59 13.81 -1.46 -10.66
N ARG A 60 14.00 -0.90 -9.47
CA ARG A 60 15.29 -0.36 -9.03
C ARG A 60 16.31 -1.48 -8.78
N ALA A 61 15.91 -2.53 -8.07
CA ALA A 61 16.77 -3.68 -7.78
C ALA A 61 17.20 -4.46 -9.03
N ALA A 62 16.43 -4.38 -10.12
CA ALA A 62 16.75 -4.99 -11.41
C ALA A 62 17.77 -4.19 -12.24
N ARG A 63 18.29 -3.07 -11.74
CA ARG A 63 19.32 -2.29 -12.44
C ARG A 63 20.63 -3.09 -12.58
N PRO A 64 21.29 -3.02 -13.75
CA PRO A 64 22.58 -3.66 -13.94
C PRO A 64 23.65 -3.02 -13.04
N ALA A 65 24.69 -3.78 -12.73
CA ALA A 65 25.84 -3.27 -11.98
C ALA A 65 26.53 -2.13 -12.72
N ASP A 66 26.99 -1.15 -11.97
CA ASP A 66 27.77 -0.03 -12.47
C ASP A 66 29.04 0.18 -11.63
N LYS A 67 29.76 1.27 -11.92
CA LYS A 67 31.03 1.60 -11.27
C LYS A 67 30.86 1.88 -9.78
N ASP A 68 29.70 2.39 -9.39
CA ASP A 68 29.38 2.76 -8.01
C ASP A 68 28.80 1.55 -7.25
N HIS A 69 28.15 0.61 -7.96
CA HIS A 69 27.61 -0.64 -7.42
C HIS A 69 28.11 -1.86 -8.22
N PRO A 70 29.35 -2.33 -7.96
CA PRO A 70 29.97 -3.44 -8.71
C PRO A 70 29.23 -4.77 -8.55
N PHE A 71 28.54 -4.95 -7.42
CA PHE A 71 27.73 -6.14 -7.10
C PHE A 71 26.28 -6.03 -7.59
N GLY A 72 25.91 -4.92 -8.24
CA GLY A 72 24.55 -4.64 -8.70
C GLY A 72 23.62 -4.12 -7.61
N TYR A 73 22.35 -3.97 -7.98
CA TYR A 73 21.35 -3.28 -7.17
C TYR A 73 20.37 -4.21 -6.46
N GLY A 74 20.59 -5.53 -6.48
CA GLY A 74 19.63 -6.51 -5.94
C GLY A 74 19.21 -6.26 -4.47
N MET A 75 20.11 -5.69 -3.66
CA MET A 75 19.83 -5.36 -2.26
C MET A 75 18.87 -4.17 -2.07
N GLU A 76 18.67 -3.34 -3.09
CA GLU A 76 17.72 -2.23 -3.02
C GLU A 76 16.28 -2.70 -2.81
N LEU A 77 15.94 -3.94 -3.17
CA LEU A 77 14.62 -4.51 -2.88
C LEU A 77 14.34 -4.54 -1.37
N TYR A 78 15.34 -4.87 -0.56
CA TYR A 78 15.20 -4.88 0.91
C TYR A 78 15.08 -3.46 1.44
N PHE A 79 15.83 -2.52 0.88
CA PHE A 79 15.72 -1.10 1.23
C PHE A 79 14.32 -0.57 0.93
N TRP A 80 13.79 -0.80 -0.27
CA TRP A 80 12.44 -0.36 -0.63
C TRP A 80 11.34 -1.06 0.19
N SER A 81 11.50 -2.36 0.48
CA SER A 81 10.62 -3.08 1.39
C SER A 81 10.62 -2.49 2.80
N PHE A 82 11.79 -2.06 3.29
CA PHE A 82 11.94 -1.40 4.59
C PHE A 82 11.30 -0.01 4.60
N VAL A 83 11.50 0.78 3.54
CA VAL A 83 10.85 2.11 3.37
C VAL A 83 9.33 1.96 3.40
N VAL A 84 8.79 0.98 2.67
CA VAL A 84 7.37 0.63 2.70
C VAL A 84 6.90 0.30 4.11
N ALA A 85 7.63 -0.55 4.84
CA ALA A 85 7.28 -0.92 6.21
C ALA A 85 7.21 0.29 7.15
N ILE A 86 8.18 1.21 7.04
CA ILE A 86 8.17 2.47 7.80
C ILE A 86 6.96 3.31 7.44
N LEU A 87 6.67 3.50 6.16
CA LEU A 87 5.54 4.33 5.71
C LEU A 87 4.20 3.78 6.23
N LEU A 88 3.96 2.48 6.09
CA LEU A 88 2.74 1.83 6.58
C LEU A 88 2.63 1.93 8.10
N PHE A 89 3.74 1.67 8.81
CA PHE A 89 3.76 1.76 10.26
C PHE A 89 3.52 3.20 10.74
N SER A 90 4.21 4.18 10.19
CA SER A 90 4.09 5.59 10.59
C SER A 90 2.70 6.15 10.29
N LEU A 91 2.13 5.87 9.11
CA LEU A 91 0.77 6.31 8.79
C LEU A 91 -0.27 5.62 9.67
N GLY A 92 -0.17 4.29 9.82
CA GLY A 92 -1.10 3.51 10.65
C GLY A 92 -1.04 3.90 12.12
N ALA A 93 0.17 3.95 12.69
CA ALA A 93 0.38 4.35 14.09
C ALA A 93 0.00 5.81 14.32
N GLY A 94 0.39 6.71 13.42
CA GLY A 94 0.07 8.14 13.52
C GLY A 94 -1.44 8.39 13.51
N PHE A 95 -2.16 7.79 12.56
CA PHE A 95 -3.62 7.89 12.50
C PHE A 95 -4.28 7.26 13.73
N SER A 96 -3.84 6.07 14.16
CA SER A 96 -4.42 5.39 15.32
C SER A 96 -4.21 6.16 16.63
N ILE A 97 -3.02 6.74 16.83
CA ILE A 97 -2.72 7.57 17.99
C ILE A 97 -3.56 8.85 17.94
N TYR A 98 -3.63 9.50 16.77
CA TYR A 98 -4.44 10.71 16.59
C TYR A 98 -5.91 10.45 16.91
N GLU A 99 -6.52 9.46 16.28
CA GLU A 99 -7.93 9.12 16.49
C GLU A 99 -8.19 8.63 17.92
N GLY A 100 -7.23 7.92 18.51
CA GLY A 100 -7.27 7.51 19.92
C GLY A 100 -7.27 8.70 20.88
N ILE A 101 -6.37 9.67 20.69
CA ILE A 101 -6.31 10.89 21.51
C ILE A 101 -7.58 11.73 21.33
N ASP A 102 -8.06 11.86 20.08
CA ASP A 102 -9.26 12.62 19.77
C ASP A 102 -10.50 12.04 20.47
N LYS A 103 -10.70 10.73 20.38
CA LYS A 103 -11.79 10.01 21.07
C LYS A 103 -11.70 10.09 22.59
N LEU A 104 -10.49 10.14 23.15
CA LEU A 104 -10.30 10.33 24.60
C LEU A 104 -10.63 11.77 25.05
N ARG A 105 -10.39 12.78 24.20
CA ARG A 105 -10.64 14.19 24.52
C ARG A 105 -12.10 14.60 24.28
N PHE A 106 -12.73 14.03 23.27
CA PHE A 106 -14.13 14.28 22.90
C PHE A 106 -14.90 12.96 22.87
N PRO A 107 -15.37 12.47 24.03
CA PRO A 107 -16.16 11.26 24.09
C PRO A 107 -17.51 11.53 23.42
N HIS A 108 -17.69 11.02 22.20
CA HIS A 108 -18.99 10.98 21.56
C HIS A 108 -19.75 9.72 22.01
N PRO A 109 -21.07 9.80 22.25
CA PRO A 109 -21.86 8.62 22.53
C PRO A 109 -21.77 7.66 21.35
N VAL A 110 -21.47 6.40 21.64
CA VAL A 110 -21.48 5.31 20.66
C VAL A 110 -22.89 5.28 20.08
N SER A 111 -23.04 5.80 18.86
CA SER A 111 -24.27 5.65 18.11
C SER A 111 -24.25 4.22 17.56
N ASP A 112 -25.30 3.45 17.86
CA ASP A 112 -25.46 2.05 17.43
C ASP A 112 -25.19 1.89 15.91
N PRO A 113 -24.69 0.72 15.48
CA PRO A 113 -24.29 0.45 14.10
C PRO A 113 -25.45 0.43 13.10
#